data_AF-A0A139NVR1-F1
#
_entry.id   AF-A0A139NVR1-F1
#
_cell.length_a   1.000
_cell.length_b   1.000
_cell.length_c   1.000
_cell.angle_alpha   90.00
_cell.angle_beta   90.00
_cell.angle_gamma   90.00
#
_symmetry.space_group_name_H-M   'P 1'
#
loop_
_entity.id
_entity.type
_entity.pdbx_description
1 polymer ?
#
loop_
_entity_poly.entity_id
_entity_poly.type
_entity_poly.pdbx_seq_one_letter_code
_entity_poly.pdbx_strand_id
1 'polypeptide(L)' 'MYASSNHEKVRAKYEELIAQYPENYLAIYGLLLNTDLNTLNHYPLVWIGKEEFEIG' A
#
# COMPACT_ATOMS: atom_id res chain seq x y z
N MET A 1 -5.45 5.77 6.13
CA MET A 1 -5.00 4.38 5.93
C MET A 1 -6.23 3.48 5.87
N TYR A 2 -6.32 2.58 4.89
CA TYR A 2 -7.44 1.64 4.73
C TYR A 2 -6.90 0.22 4.88
N ALA A 3 -7.52 -0.60 5.73
CA ALA A 3 -7.12 -1.97 5.97
C ALA A 3 -8.34 -2.89 5.90
N SER A 4 -8.20 -4.02 5.20
CA SER A 4 -9.25 -5.00 5.03
C SER A 4 -8.63 -6.37 4.72
N SER A 5 -9.17 -7.42 5.33
CA SER A 5 -8.85 -8.81 4.98
C SER A 5 -9.54 -9.28 3.69
N ASN A 6 -10.53 -8.53 3.21
CA ASN A 6 -11.21 -8.79 1.95
C ASN A 6 -10.43 -8.15 0.79
N HIS A 7 -9.81 -8.98 -0.04
CA HIS A 7 -9.02 -8.57 -1.20
C HIS A 7 -9.82 -7.79 -2.25
N GLU A 8 -11.10 -8.13 -2.47
CA GLU A 8 -11.92 -7.43 -3.46
C GLU A 8 -12.19 -5.98 -3.05
N LYS A 9 -12.44 -5.77 -1.75
CA LYS A 9 -12.61 -4.41 -1.19
C LYS A 9 -11.32 -3.59 -1.27
N VAL A 10 -10.16 -4.21 -1.03
CA VAL A 10 -8.86 -3.54 -1.17
C VAL A 10 -8.62 -3.13 -2.62
N ARG A 11 -8.90 -4.03 -3.58
CA ARG A 11 -8.76 -3.74 -5.02
C ARG A 11 -9.68 -2.61 -5.48
N ALA A 12 -10.96 -2.66 -5.11
CA ALA A 12 -11.91 -1.60 -5.47
C ALA A 12 -11.47 -0.23 -4.92
N LYS A 13 -10.95 -0.20 -3.69
CA LYS A 13 -10.45 1.05 -3.09
C LYS A 13 -9.17 1.54 -3.75
N TYR A 14 -8.30 0.64 -4.18
CA TYR A 14 -7.08 0.97 -4.93
C TYR A 14 -7.42 1.60 -6.29
N GLU A 15 -8.34 1.00 -7.04
CA GLU A 15 -8.81 1.54 -8.33
C GLU A 15 -9.44 2.94 -8.18
N GLU A 16 -10.24 3.14 -7.12
CA GLU A 16 -10.79 4.46 -6.78
C GLU A 16 -9.69 5.51 -6.52
N LEU A 17 -8.65 5.14 -5.78
CA LEU A 17 -7.55 6.04 -5.44
C LEU A 17 -6.64 6.34 -6.63
N ILE A 18 -6.37 5.36 -7.50
CA ILE A 18 -5.64 5.56 -8.76
C ILE A 18 -6.39 6.57 -9.64
N ALA A 19 -7.71 6.43 -9.76
CA ALA A 19 -8.52 7.33 -10.56
C ALA A 19 -8.55 8.77 -10.01
N GLN A 20 -8.60 8.91 -8.68
CA GLN A 20 -8.64 10.22 -8.02
C GLN A 20 -7.26 10.90 -7.96
N TYR A 21 -6.19 10.13 -7.85
CA TYR A 21 -4.83 10.62 -7.67
C TYR A 21 -3.83 9.87 -8.56
N PRO A 22 -3.89 10.06 -9.89
CA PRO A 22 -3.08 9.31 -10.84
C PRO A 22 -1.56 9.54 -10.71
N GLU A 23 -1.16 10.67 -10.11
CA GLU A 23 0.25 11.03 -9.91
C GLU A 23 0.80 10.60 -8.54
N ASN A 24 -0.05 10.09 -7.64
CA ASN A 24 0.38 9.71 -6.29
C ASN A 24 0.89 8.27 -6.26
N TYR A 25 1.95 8.04 -5.47
CA TYR A 25 2.46 6.70 -5.22
C TYR A 25 1.56 5.98 -4.21
N LEU A 26 0.91 4.90 -4.65
CA LEU A 26 0.07 4.04 -3.83
C LEU A 26 0.78 2.71 -3.55
N ALA A 27 0.85 2.32 -2.28
CA ALA A 27 1.42 1.03 -1.86
C ALA A 27 0.36 0.18 -1.15
N ILE A 28 0.32 -1.11 -1.47
CA ILE A 28 -0.50 -2.11 -0.78
C ILE A 28 0.43 -2.98 0.07
N TYR A 29 0.20 -3.02 1.37
CA TYR A 29 0.95 -3.86 2.30
C TYR A 29 0.15 -5.11 2.67
N GLY A 30 0.76 -6.28 2.51
CA GLY A 30 0.28 -7.50 3.14
C GLY A 30 0.74 -7.52 4.60
N LEU A 31 -0.19 -7.40 5.54
CA LEU A 31 0.08 -7.47 6.98
C LEU A 31 -0.67 -8.66 7.58
N LEU A 32 -0.11 -9.26 8.63
CA LEU A 32 -0.83 -10.22 9.46
C LEU A 32 -2.08 -9.53 10.06
N LEU A 33 -3.22 -10.23 10.11
CA LEU A 33 -4.48 -9.65 10.62
C LEU A 33 -4.37 -9.09 12.05
N ASN A 34 -3.42 -9.60 12.84
CA ASN A 34 -3.19 -9.22 14.22
C ASN A 34 -2.14 -8.10 14.38
N THR A 35 -1.69 -7.48 13.28
CA THR A 35 -0.76 -6.35 13.35
C THR A 35 -1.52 -5.10 13.83
N ASP A 36 -1.14 -4.58 15.01
CA ASP A 36 -1.69 -3.32 15.49
C ASP A 36 -1.14 -2.15 14.66
N LEU A 37 -2.03 -1.50 13.91
CA LEU A 37 -1.66 -0.42 12.99
C LEU A 37 -1.16 0.83 13.69
N ASN A 38 -1.52 1.05 14.97
CA ASN A 38 -1.07 2.21 15.74
C ASN A 38 0.35 2.02 16.27
N THR A 39 0.80 0.77 16.40
CA THR A 39 2.18 0.40 16.79
C THR A 39 3.16 0.34 15.63
N LEU A 40 2.69 0.47 14.37
CA LEU A 40 3.56 0.65 13.20
C LEU A 40 4.15 2.07 13.24
N ASN A 41 5.03 2.29 14.21
CA ASN A 41 5.75 3.52 14.46
C ASN A 41 6.66 3.77 13.24
N HIS A 42 6.12 4.47 12.25
CA HIS A 42 6.73 4.75 10.95
C HIS A 42 7.63 3.62 10.47
N TYR A 43 7.02 2.56 9.95
CA TYR A 43 7.74 1.53 9.19
C TYR A 43 8.77 2.25 8.30
N PRO A 44 10.08 2.00 8.47
CA PRO A 44 11.06 2.69 7.65
C PRO A 44 10.73 2.30 6.23
N LEU A 45 10.27 3.28 5.47
CA LEU A 45 9.94 3.15 4.07
C LEU A 45 11.18 2.58 3.38
N VAL A 46 11.18 1.27 3.16
CA VAL A 46 11.83 0.72 1.96
C VAL A 46 11.02 1.29 0.82
N TRP A 47 11.39 2.51 0.43
CA TRP A 47 10.92 3.17 -0.76
C TRP A 47 11.61 2.43 -1.90
N ILE A 48 10.97 1.41 -2.46
CA ILE A 48 11.43 0.82 -3.71
C ILE A 48 11.07 1.86 -4.78
N GLY A 49 12.05 2.71 -5.10
CA GLY A 49 11.93 3.67 -6.20
C GLY A 49 11.69 2.91 -7.49
N LYS A 50 10.99 3.52 -8.44
CA LYS A 50 10.75 2.92 -9.77
C LYS A 50 12.06 2.43 -10.42
N GLU A 51 13.16 3.10 -10.12
CA GLU A 51 14.54 2.81 -10.53
C GLU A 51 15.05 1.43 -10.08
N GLU A 52 14.57 0.90 -8.95
CA GLU A 52 14.99 -0.39 -8.39
C GLU A 52 14.30 -1.59 -9.10
N PHE A 53 13.28 -1.33 -9.93
CA PHE A 53 12.63 -2.36 -10.76
C PHE A 53 13.20 -2.43 -12.19
N GLU A 54 14.08 -1.49 -12.61
CA GLU A 54 14.64 -1.43 -13.97
C GLU A 54 16.05 -2.02 -14.11
N ILE A 55 16.58 -2.65 -13.06
CA ILE A 55 17.83 -3.44 -13.11
C ILE A 55 17.51 -4.92 -12.92
N GLY A 56 17.32 -5.60 -14.05
CA GLY A 56 17.18 -7.05 -14.17
C GLY A 56 17.05 -7.50 -15.62
#